data_AF-A0A531K1M2-F1
#
_entry.id   AF-A0A531K1M2-F1
#
_cell.length_a   1.000
_cell.length_b   1.000
_cell.length_c   1.000
_cell.angle_alpha   90.00
_cell.angle_beta   90.00
_cell.angle_gamma   90.00
#
_symmetry.space_group_name_H-M   'P 1'
#
loop_
_entity.id
_entity.type
_entity.pdbx_description
1 polymer ?
#
loop_
_entity_poly.entity_id
_entity_poly.type
_entity_poly.pdbx_seq_one_letter_code
_entity_poly.pdbx_strand_id
1 'polypeptide(L)' 'KNRRKLSPSTIRRMVSYFARHEVDKKGKNYGNEQNPSAGYIAWLLWGGDEGRAWALEIKPRIGNAPDI' A
#
# COMPACT_ATOMS: atom_id res chain seq x y z
N LYS A 1 -22.16 4.12 6.94
CA LYS A 1 -22.60 4.42 5.55
C LYS A 1 -21.43 4.78 4.60
N ASN A 2 -20.18 4.37 4.88
CA ASN A 2 -18.98 4.86 4.17
C ASN A 2 -18.19 3.77 3.42
N ARG A 3 -18.74 2.56 3.23
CA ARG A 3 -18.09 1.48 2.47
C ARG A 3 -18.34 1.65 0.98
N ARG A 4 -17.84 2.75 0.41
CA ARG A 4 -17.85 2.94 -1.05
C ARG A 4 -16.79 2.02 -1.66
N LYS A 5 -17.08 1.44 -2.82
CA LYS A 5 -16.06 0.71 -3.57
C LYS A 5 -14.95 1.68 -3.96
N LEU A 6 -13.69 1.26 -3.83
CA LEU A 6 -12.57 2.05 -4.34
C LEU A 6 -12.57 2.01 -5.87
N SER A 7 -12.16 3.12 -6.49
CA SER A 7 -11.96 3.15 -7.94
C SER A 7 -10.81 2.23 -8.37
N PRO A 8 -10.85 1.66 -9.57
CA PRO A 8 -9.72 0.92 -10.14
C PRO A 8 -8.39 1.69 -10.11
N SER A 9 -8.39 3.00 -10.39
CA SER A 9 -7.19 3.84 -10.28
C SER A 9 -6.63 3.92 -8.87
N THR A 10 -7.49 3.90 -7.85
CA THR A 10 -7.07 3.92 -6.45
C THR A 10 -6.31 2.64 -6.09
N ILE A 11 -6.82 1.48 -6.51
CA ILE A 11 -6.12 0.19 -6.31
C ILE A 11 -4.76 0.20 -7.02
N ARG A 12 -4.68 0.71 -8.27
CA ARG A 12 -3.41 0.82 -8.99
C ARG A 12 -2.42 1.73 -8.25
N ARG A 13 -2.89 2.86 -7.69
CA ARG A 13 -2.04 3.76 -6.88
C ARG A 13 -1.53 3.07 -5.62
N MET A 14 -2.34 2.25 -4.95
CA MET A 14 -1.89 1.46 -3.80
C MET A 14 -0.78 0.48 -4.20
N VAL A 15 -0.94 -0.27 -5.28
CA VAL A 15 0.11 -1.20 -5.77
C VAL A 15 1.40 -0.45 -6.09
N SER A 16 1.31 0.68 -6.82
CA SER A 16 2.48 1.50 -7.15
C SER A 16 3.14 2.15 -5.93
N TYR A 17 2.36 2.47 -4.89
CA TYR A 17 2.90 2.96 -3.63
C TYR A 17 3.78 1.88 -2.98
N PHE A 18 3.23 0.68 -2.72
CA PHE A 18 3.99 -0.38 -2.06
C PHE A 18 5.21 -0.82 -2.86
N ALA A 19 5.11 -0.91 -4.20
CA ALA A 19 6.23 -1.28 -5.05
C ALA A 19 7.41 -0.29 -4.95
N ARG A 20 7.14 1.02 -4.90
CA ARG A 20 8.20 2.05 -4.80
C ARG A 20 8.81 2.13 -3.42
N HIS A 21 8.03 1.87 -2.36
CA HIS A 21 8.48 2.02 -0.97
C HIS A 21 8.99 0.72 -0.36
N GLU A 22 9.02 -0.39 -1.11
CA GLU A 22 9.69 -1.63 -0.66
C GLU A 22 11.18 -1.37 -0.37
N VAL A 23 11.81 -0.41 -1.06
CA VAL A 23 13.21 0.00 -0.81
C VAL A 23 13.41 0.59 0.58
N ASP A 24 12.38 1.19 1.19
CA ASP A 24 12.47 1.80 2.52
C ASP A 24 12.75 0.76 3.60
N LYS A 25 12.40 -0.52 3.35
CA LYS A 25 12.73 -1.67 4.21
C LYS A 25 14.23 -1.82 4.47
N LYS A 26 15.06 -1.29 3.57
CA LYS A 26 16.52 -1.29 3.68
C LYS A 26 17.08 -0.06 4.41
N GLY A 27 16.22 0.90 4.77
CA GLY A 27 16.61 2.12 5.46
C GLY A 27 16.96 1.88 6.93
N LYS A 28 17.77 2.79 7.50
CA LYS A 28 18.12 2.77 8.92
C LYS A 28 16.86 2.81 9.79
N ASN A 29 16.82 1.99 10.84
CA ASN A 29 15.73 1.88 11.81
C ASN A 29 14.36 1.47 11.20
N TYR A 30 14.33 0.85 10.02
CA TYR A 30 13.09 0.27 9.53
C TYR A 30 12.59 -0.81 10.50
N GLY A 31 11.34 -0.67 10.97
CA GLY A 31 10.76 -1.60 11.96
C GLY A 31 11.29 -1.48 13.39
N ASN A 32 12.10 -0.47 13.71
CA ASN A 32 12.55 -0.27 15.09
C ASN A 32 11.38 0.12 16.01
N GLU A 33 11.23 -0.57 17.14
CA GLU A 33 10.08 -0.41 18.03
C GLU A 33 10.09 0.92 18.81
N GLN A 34 11.26 1.44 19.17
CA GLN A 34 11.38 2.65 19.99
C GLN A 34 11.59 3.91 19.16
N ASN A 35 12.19 3.80 17.98
CA ASN A 35 12.49 4.90 17.06
C ASN A 35 12.37 4.44 15.60
N PRO A 36 11.15 4.14 15.12
CA PRO A 36 10.92 3.65 13.77
C PRO A 36 11.29 4.69 12.71
N SER A 37 11.76 4.22 11.55
CA SER A 37 12.00 5.09 10.41
C SER A 37 10.70 5.69 9.86
N ALA A 38 10.80 6.86 9.22
CA ALA A 38 9.66 7.48 8.54
C ALA A 38 9.06 6.58 7.46
N GLY A 39 9.89 5.80 6.75
CA GLY A 39 9.45 4.83 5.75
C GLY A 39 8.62 3.69 6.36
N TYR A 40 9.01 3.19 7.54
CA TYR A 40 8.22 2.19 8.26
C TYR A 40 6.86 2.73 8.72
N ILE A 41 6.84 3.94 9.27
CA ILE A 41 5.58 4.60 9.68
C ILE A 41 4.67 4.80 8.47
N ALA A 42 5.19 5.32 7.36
CA ALA A 42 4.42 5.53 6.14
C ALA A 42 3.85 4.22 5.57
N TRP A 43 4.65 3.14 5.61
CA TRP A 43 4.22 1.79 5.21
C TRP A 43 2.99 1.33 6.00
N LEU A 44 3.03 1.46 7.34
CA LEU A 44 1.92 1.08 8.21
C LEU A 44 0.68 1.96 8.00
N LEU A 45 0.84 3.27 7.78
CA LEU A 45 -0.27 4.17 7.49
C LEU A 45 -1.01 3.83 6.20
N TRP A 46 -0.33 3.19 5.24
CA TRP A 46 -0.95 2.66 4.02
C TRP A 46 -1.56 1.26 4.19
N GLY A 47 -1.49 0.68 5.39
CA GLY A 47 -2.08 -0.61 5.74
C GLY A 47 -1.07 -1.75 5.87
N GLY A 48 0.24 -1.47 5.82
CA GLY A 48 1.25 -2.48 6.09
C GLY A 48 1.32 -3.59 5.03
N ASP A 49 1.89 -4.72 5.42
CA ASP A 49 2.03 -5.88 4.54
C ASP A 49 0.66 -6.48 4.16
N GLU A 50 -0.34 -6.37 5.04
CA GLU A 50 -1.73 -6.78 4.79
C GLU A 50 -2.38 -5.90 3.73
N GLY A 51 -2.20 -4.57 3.81
CA GLY A 51 -2.68 -3.61 2.82
C GLY A 51 -2.02 -3.84 1.45
N ARG A 52 -0.72 -4.16 1.44
CA ARG A 52 0.01 -4.55 0.23
C ARG A 52 -0.54 -5.83 -0.38
N ALA A 53 -0.67 -6.89 0.43
CA ALA A 53 -1.17 -8.18 -0.02
C ALA A 53 -2.58 -8.05 -0.62
N TRP A 54 -3.47 -7.33 0.07
CA TRP A 54 -4.81 -7.04 -0.42
C TRP A 54 -4.79 -6.28 -1.75
N ALA A 55 -3.99 -5.22 -1.88
CA ALA A 55 -3.93 -4.44 -3.11
C ALA A 55 -3.43 -5.28 -4.31
N LEU A 56 -2.45 -6.15 -4.08
CA LEU A 56 -1.95 -7.09 -5.08
C LEU A 56 -2.98 -8.14 -5.48
N GLU A 57 -3.79 -8.64 -4.55
CA GLU A 57 -4.88 -9.59 -4.81
C GLU A 57 -6.01 -8.94 -5.63
N ILE A 58 -6.36 -7.68 -5.36
CA ILE A 58 -7.44 -6.99 -6.04
C ILE A 58 -7.04 -6.50 -7.44
N LYS A 59 -5.78 -6.10 -7.66
CA LYS A 59 -5.29 -5.61 -8.95
C LYS A 59 -5.67 -6.48 -10.17
N PRO A 60 -5.50 -7.82 -10.17
CA PRO A 60 -5.92 -8.64 -11.30
C PRO A 60 -7.44 -8.69 -11.47
N ARG A 61 -8.23 -8.61 -10.38
CA ARG A 61 -9.70 -8.64 -10.43
C ARG A 61 -10.30 -7.42 -11.11
N ILE A 62 -9.65 -6.27 -11.02
CA ILE A 62 -10.09 -5.03 -11.67
C ILE A 62 -9.58 -4.88 -13.11
N GLY A 63 -8.53 -5.62 -13.50
CA GLY A 63 -7.91 -5.54 -14.82
C GLY A 63 -7.66 -4.10 -15.29
N ASN A 64 -8.12 -3.80 -16.50
CA ASN A 64 -8.05 -2.46 -17.11
C ASN A 64 -9.37 -1.68 -16.97
N ALA A 65 -10.24 -2.04 -16.01
CA ALA A 65 -11.51 -1.36 -15.82
C ALA A 65 -11.29 0.16 -15.64
N PRO A 66 -12.06 1.01 -16.34
CA PRO A 66 -12.00 2.45 -16.13
C PRO A 66 -12.52 2.81 -14.74
N ASP A 67 -12.19 4.02 -14.29
CA ASP A 67 -12.88 4.58 -13.14
C ASP A 67 -14.35 4.81 -13.51
N ILE A 68 -15.24 4.55 -12.54
CA ILE A 68 -16.70 4.69 -12.63
C ILE A 68 -17.14 5.87 -11.78
#